data_AF-A0A9J6H3M4-F1
#
_entry.id   AF-A0A9J6H3M4-F1
#
_cell.length_a   1.000
_cell.length_b   1.000
_cell.length_c   1.000
_cell.angle_alpha   90.00
_cell.angle_beta   90.00
_cell.angle_gamma   90.00
#
_symmetry.space_group_name_H-M   'P 1'
#
loop_
_entity.id
_entity.type
_entity.pdbx_description
1 polymer ?
#
loop_
_entity_poly.entity_id
_entity_poly.type
_entity_poly.pdbx_seq_one_letter_code
_entity_poly.pdbx_strand_id
1 'polypeptide(L)'
;MVMCAIFGCSNRSDTRGRKKPTNGHFYSVPKVVENQCERTKALSTKRRGLWLARINRTNFDTENRNLRVCGAHFITAKLFDETNPDWAPSLLLGYSAKNTDPSRHRRLEKRRAEKRQADAEKREAEAQTRRAEADAPS
;
A
#
# COMPACT_ATOMS: atom_id res chain seq x y z
N MET A 1 -8.06 -4.76 6.37
CA MET A 1 -6.70 -5.04 5.87
C MET A 1 -5.91 -3.73 5.90
N VAL A 2 -4.76 -3.68 6.59
CA VAL A 2 -3.91 -2.49 6.67
C VAL A 2 -2.79 -2.61 5.63
N MET A 3 -2.53 -1.54 4.87
CA MET A 3 -1.41 -1.46 3.92
C MET A 3 -0.37 -0.46 4.41
N CYS A 4 0.90 -0.70 4.06
CA CYS A 4 1.96 0.26 4.34
C CYS A 4 1.77 1.56 3.53
N ALA A 5 1.91 2.71 4.21
CA ALA A 5 1.79 4.03 3.60
C ALA A 5 3.01 4.44 2.77
N ILE A 6 4.18 3.81 2.95
CA ILE A 6 5.40 4.16 2.20
C ILE A 6 5.24 3.85 0.71
N PHE A 7 5.78 4.72 -0.14
CA PHE A 7 5.73 4.55 -1.58
C PHE A 7 6.41 3.24 -2.02
N GLY A 8 5.77 2.50 -2.94
CA GLY A 8 6.31 1.23 -3.46
C GLY A 8 6.27 0.04 -2.49
N CYS A 9 5.88 0.22 -1.22
CA CYS A 9 5.79 -0.88 -0.26
C CYS A 9 4.46 -1.65 -0.41
N SER A 10 4.54 -2.97 -0.64
CA SER A 10 3.38 -3.86 -0.77
C SER A 10 3.05 -4.65 0.50
N ASN A 11 3.70 -4.33 1.62
CA ASN A 11 3.45 -5.00 2.89
C ASN A 11 2.05 -4.69 3.42
N ARG A 12 1.37 -5.73 3.89
CA ARG A 12 0.01 -5.66 4.42
C ARG A 12 -0.16 -6.54 5.65
N SER A 13 -1.09 -6.16 6.53
CA SER A 13 -1.32 -6.83 7.81
C SER A 13 -2.04 -8.18 7.66
N ASP A 14 -2.89 -8.33 6.64
CA ASP A 14 -3.55 -9.59 6.33
C ASP A 14 -2.68 -10.39 5.34
N THR A 15 -2.08 -11.46 5.87
CA THR A 15 -1.20 -12.38 5.14
C THR A 15 -1.85 -13.74 4.94
N ARG A 16 -3.20 -13.82 4.80
CA ARG A 16 -3.85 -15.08 4.40
C ARG A 16 -3.19 -15.65 3.15
N GLY A 17 -2.46 -16.75 3.32
CA GLY A 17 -1.73 -17.47 2.27
C GLY A 17 -0.40 -16.87 1.79
N ARG A 18 0.17 -15.85 2.45
CA ARG A 18 1.48 -15.27 2.06
C ARG A 18 2.48 -15.23 3.21
N LYS A 19 3.79 -15.24 2.88
CA LYS A 19 4.86 -15.02 3.86
C LYS A 19 4.61 -13.71 4.63
N LYS A 20 4.68 -13.78 5.96
CA LYS A 20 4.64 -12.59 6.83
C LYS A 20 5.77 -11.64 6.43
N PRO A 21 5.53 -10.32 6.42
CA PRO A 21 6.58 -9.37 6.12
C PRO A 21 7.70 -9.46 7.16
N THR A 22 8.94 -9.22 6.71
CA THR A 22 10.08 -8.94 7.59
C THR A 22 9.69 -7.76 8.47
N ASN A 23 9.49 -8.01 9.78
CA ASN A 23 8.91 -7.09 10.77
C ASN A 23 7.40 -6.83 10.57
N GLY A 24 6.58 -7.83 10.93
CA GLY A 24 5.11 -7.83 10.88
C GLY A 24 4.37 -6.75 11.67
N HIS A 25 5.09 -5.88 12.35
CA HIS A 25 4.53 -4.75 13.09
C HIS A 25 4.19 -3.59 12.16
N PHE A 26 3.04 -2.97 12.41
CA PHE A 26 2.60 -1.77 11.71
C PHE A 26 2.52 -0.63 12.72
N TYR A 27 3.32 0.41 12.48
CA TYR A 27 3.41 1.59 13.34
C TYR A 27 2.45 2.67 12.83
N SER A 28 1.74 3.29 13.75
CA SER A 28 0.81 4.39 13.46
C SER A 28 1.58 5.69 13.26
N VAL A 29 1.13 6.53 12.33
CA VAL A 29 1.66 7.90 12.24
C VAL A 29 1.43 8.60 13.59
N PRO A 30 2.48 9.20 14.20
CA PRO A 30 2.37 9.88 15.48
C PRO A 30 1.28 10.95 15.48
N LYS A 31 0.47 10.97 16.54
CA LYS A 31 -0.52 12.04 16.77
C LYS A 31 0.17 13.25 17.39
N VAL A 32 -0.33 14.44 17.08
CA VAL A 32 0.03 15.64 17.85
C VAL A 32 -0.67 15.55 19.19
N VAL A 33 0.09 15.68 20.27
CA VAL A 33 -0.43 15.64 21.64
C VAL A 33 -0.53 17.08 22.14
N GLU A 34 -1.75 17.59 22.24
CA GLU A 34 -1.99 18.99 22.63
C GLU A 34 -2.26 19.17 24.13
N ASN A 35 -2.65 18.09 24.82
CA ASN A 35 -3.22 18.15 26.17
C ASN A 35 -2.21 17.94 27.32
N GLN A 36 -0.91 18.01 27.06
CA GLN A 36 0.13 17.76 28.09
C GLN A 36 0.92 19.02 28.42
N CYS A 37 1.97 19.31 27.65
CA CYS A 37 2.79 20.50 27.81
C CYS A 37 3.29 20.98 26.44
N GLU A 38 3.70 22.24 26.36
CA GLU A 38 4.10 22.88 25.11
C GLU A 38 5.31 22.18 24.46
N ARG A 39 6.25 21.69 25.29
CA ARG A 39 7.38 20.86 24.82
C ARG A 39 6.88 19.59 24.12
N THR A 40 5.98 18.83 24.74
CA THR A 40 5.43 17.60 24.14
C THR A 40 4.63 17.88 22.87
N LYS A 41 3.91 19.01 22.83
CA LYS A 41 3.20 19.46 21.61
C LYS A 41 4.18 19.74 20.48
N ALA A 42 5.25 20.49 20.75
CA ALA A 42 6.30 20.79 19.76
C ALA A 42 6.98 19.52 19.24
N LEU A 43 7.34 18.58 20.14
CA LEU A 43 8.00 17.33 19.74
C LEU A 43 7.10 16.41 18.92
N SER A 44 5.84 16.25 19.33
CA SER A 44 4.88 15.43 18.59
C SER A 44 4.56 16.02 17.22
N THR A 45 4.49 17.35 17.12
CA THR A 45 4.32 18.08 15.84
C THR A 45 5.50 17.86 14.91
N LYS A 46 6.72 18.09 15.41
CA LYS A 46 7.97 17.89 14.65
C LYS A 46 8.08 16.44 14.15
N ARG A 47 7.79 15.48 15.02
CA ARG A 47 7.80 14.07 14.67
C ARG A 47 6.77 13.72 13.60
N ARG A 48 5.53 14.21 13.74
CA ARG A 48 4.47 13.98 12.76
C ARG A 48 4.83 14.60 11.40
N GLY A 49 5.34 15.83 11.39
CA GLY A 49 5.80 16.50 10.18
C GLY A 49 6.90 15.71 9.47
N LEU A 50 7.90 15.21 10.22
CA LEU A 50 8.97 14.39 9.66
C LEU A 50 8.44 13.08 9.06
N TRP A 51 7.49 12.41 9.73
CA TRP A 51 6.85 11.22 9.19
C TRP A 51 6.12 11.47 7.86
N LEU A 52 5.33 12.55 7.80
CA LEU A 52 4.60 12.93 6.59
C LEU A 52 5.57 13.28 5.45
N ALA A 53 6.65 14.03 5.76
CA ALA A 53 7.70 14.36 4.79
C ALA A 53 8.42 13.11 4.24
N ARG A 54 8.62 12.07 5.06
CA ARG A 54 9.22 10.80 4.62
C ARG A 54 8.25 9.94 3.81
N ILE A 55 6.96 9.97 4.14
CA ILE A 55 5.92 9.25 3.40
C ILE A 55 5.64 9.89 2.03
N ASN A 56 5.85 11.20 1.90
CA ASN A 56 5.85 11.98 0.64
C ASN A 56 4.86 11.49 -0.44
N ARG A 57 3.57 11.29 -0.09
CA ARG A 57 2.53 11.10 -1.11
C ARG A 57 1.58 12.28 -1.11
N THR A 58 1.30 12.77 -2.31
CA THR A 58 0.43 13.91 -2.59
C THR A 58 -1.06 13.61 -2.33
N ASN A 59 -1.47 12.34 -2.44
CA ASN A 59 -2.88 11.93 -2.33
C ASN A 59 -3.27 11.46 -0.92
N PHE A 60 -2.52 11.87 0.11
CA PHE A 60 -2.86 11.52 1.48
C PHE A 60 -3.53 12.68 2.21
N ASP A 61 -4.73 12.40 2.70
CA ASP A 61 -5.33 13.17 3.76
C ASP A 61 -4.42 13.08 5.00
N THR A 62 -3.85 14.22 5.36
CA THR A 62 -2.97 14.37 6.53
C THR A 62 -3.69 14.10 7.84
N GLU A 63 -5.03 14.08 7.87
CA GLU A 63 -5.82 13.75 9.06
C GLU A 63 -6.08 12.25 9.21
N ASN A 64 -5.78 11.45 8.18
CA ASN A 64 -6.09 10.03 8.17
C ASN A 64 -5.32 9.27 9.27
N ARG A 65 -6.07 8.85 10.30
CA ARG A 65 -5.55 8.12 11.48
C ARG A 65 -5.22 6.66 11.20
N ASN A 66 -5.64 6.15 10.05
CA ASN A 66 -5.43 4.76 9.62
C ASN A 66 -4.13 4.58 8.84
N LEU A 67 -3.33 5.65 8.68
CA LEU A 67 -2.00 5.56 8.10
C LEU A 67 -1.08 4.73 9.00
N ARG A 68 -0.45 3.73 8.39
CA ARG A 68 0.40 2.75 9.06
C ARG A 68 1.64 2.48 8.21
N VAL A 69 2.79 2.37 8.86
CA VAL A 69 4.08 2.06 8.22
C VAL A 69 4.58 0.73 8.79
N CYS A 70 4.97 -0.22 7.93
CA CYS A 70 5.49 -1.50 8.41
C CYS A 70 6.91 -1.38 8.98
N GLY A 71 7.27 -2.29 9.88
CA GLY A 71 8.57 -2.32 10.55
C GLY A 71 9.79 -2.45 9.63
N ALA A 72 9.61 -2.82 8.36
CA ALA A 72 10.69 -2.87 7.38
C ALA A 72 11.34 -1.49 7.08
N HIS A 73 10.67 -0.39 7.44
CA HIS A 73 11.18 0.97 7.22
C HIS A 73 11.96 1.55 8.41
N PHE A 74 12.16 0.72 9.44
CA PHE A 74 12.89 1.04 10.67
C PHE A 74 14.01 0.02 10.88
N ILE A 75 15.09 0.43 11.53
CA ILE A 75 16.23 -0.44 11.88
C ILE A 75 15.84 -1.31 13.08
N THR A 76 15.37 -0.68 14.16
CA THR A 76 14.91 -1.35 15.40
C THR A 76 13.56 -0.82 15.92
N ALA A 77 13.05 0.27 15.33
CA ALA A 77 11.83 0.96 15.72
C ALA A 77 11.82 1.48 17.17
N LYS A 78 12.98 1.94 17.68
CA LYS A 78 13.05 2.61 18.99
C LYS A 78 12.48 4.02 18.89
N LEU A 79 11.42 4.29 19.65
CA LEU A 79 10.54 5.45 19.44
C LEU A 79 10.90 6.72 20.22
N PHE A 80 11.73 6.65 21.27
CA PHE A 80 11.72 7.67 22.33
C PHE A 80 12.73 8.81 22.20
N ASP A 81 13.81 8.65 21.44
CA ASP A 81 14.83 9.69 21.30
C ASP A 81 14.74 10.43 19.95
N GLU A 82 14.80 11.76 19.98
CA GLU A 82 14.81 12.61 18.76
C GLU A 82 16.03 12.38 17.87
N THR A 83 17.16 12.03 18.47
CA THR A 83 18.42 11.75 17.78
C THR A 83 18.46 10.34 17.19
N ASN A 84 17.46 9.50 17.48
CA ASN A 84 17.44 8.14 16.99
C ASN A 84 17.15 8.12 15.48
N PRO A 85 17.94 7.39 14.67
CA PRO A 85 17.63 7.20 13.25
C PRO A 85 16.27 6.51 12.99
N ASP A 86 15.69 5.85 14.00
CA ASP A 86 14.34 5.25 13.98
C ASP A 86 13.22 6.19 14.41
N TRP A 87 13.52 7.46 14.73
CA TRP A 87 12.51 8.44 15.15
C TRP A 87 11.43 8.66 14.07
N ALA A 88 11.82 8.51 12.80
CA ALA A 88 10.97 8.47 11.62
C ALA A 88 11.42 7.39 10.63
N PRO A 89 10.53 6.94 9.71
CA PRO A 89 10.90 5.99 8.66
C PRO A 89 12.08 6.53 7.85
N SER A 90 13.15 5.74 7.77
CA SER A 90 14.39 6.14 7.10
C SER A 90 14.81 5.14 6.02
N LEU A 91 14.41 3.88 6.13
CA LEU A 91 14.76 2.81 5.21
C LEU A 91 13.71 2.61 4.12
N LEU A 92 14.16 2.17 2.94
CA LEU A 92 13.31 1.66 1.85
C LEU A 92 12.15 2.61 1.49
N LEU A 93 12.39 3.92 1.46
CA LEU A 93 11.35 4.93 1.24
C LEU A 93 10.77 4.94 -0.19
N GLY A 94 11.33 4.12 -1.08
CA GLY A 94 10.81 3.93 -2.45
C GLY A 94 11.13 5.06 -3.42
N TYR A 95 11.87 6.09 -2.99
CA TYR A 95 12.29 7.21 -3.85
C TYR A 95 13.66 7.00 -4.53
N SER A 96 14.40 5.94 -4.18
CA SER A 96 15.60 5.56 -4.92
C SER A 96 15.20 5.05 -6.31
N ALA A 97 15.83 5.61 -7.35
CA ALA A 97 15.70 5.36 -8.78
C ALA A 97 14.61 4.36 -9.20
N LYS A 98 13.62 4.88 -9.95
CA LYS A 98 12.50 4.17 -10.59
C LYS A 98 12.91 2.74 -10.99
N ASN A 99 12.57 1.75 -10.16
CA ASN A 99 12.67 0.35 -10.56
C ASN A 99 11.59 0.10 -11.61
N THR A 100 11.93 0.33 -12.88
CA THR A 100 11.18 -0.11 -14.06
C THR A 100 11.30 -1.61 -14.18
N ASP A 101 10.74 -2.36 -13.21
CA ASP A 101 10.66 -3.80 -13.32
C ASP A 101 9.63 -4.16 -14.42
N PRO A 102 10.09 -4.67 -15.58
CA PRO A 102 9.20 -4.99 -16.70
C PRO A 102 8.26 -6.16 -16.36
N SER A 103 8.51 -6.91 -15.28
CA SER A 103 7.61 -7.97 -14.81
C SER A 103 6.22 -7.45 -14.47
N ARG A 104 6.11 -6.21 -13.97
CA ARG A 104 4.81 -5.59 -13.67
C ARG A 104 4.01 -5.31 -14.93
N HIS A 105 4.67 -4.80 -15.97
CA HIS A 105 4.05 -4.55 -17.27
C HIS A 105 3.63 -5.87 -17.94
N ARG A 106 4.50 -6.88 -17.96
CA ARG A 106 4.18 -8.22 -18.49
C ARG A 106 2.98 -8.87 -17.79
N ARG A 107 2.89 -8.78 -16.46
CA ARG A 107 1.74 -9.30 -15.71
C ARG A 107 0.44 -8.55 -16.02
N LEU A 108 0.50 -7.23 -16.28
CA LEU A 108 -0.66 -6.45 -16.67
C LEU A 108 -1.15 -6.88 -18.06
N GLU A 109 -0.23 -7.01 -19.02
CA GLU A 109 -0.55 -7.45 -20.38
C GLU A 109 -1.15 -8.86 -20.41
N LYS A 110 -0.58 -9.81 -19.64
CA LYS A 110 -1.16 -11.15 -19.50
C LYS A 110 -2.62 -11.11 -19.03
N ARG A 111 -2.90 -10.33 -17.98
CA ARG A 111 -4.25 -10.21 -17.43
C ARG A 111 -5.24 -9.56 -18.41
N ARG A 112 -4.76 -8.62 -19.23
CA ARG A 112 -5.56 -8.00 -20.30
C ARG A 112 -5.86 -8.99 -21.42
N ALA A 113 -4.90 -9.82 -21.78
CA ALA A 113 -5.10 -10.89 -22.76
C ALA A 113 -6.11 -11.93 -22.27
N GLU A 114 -5.94 -12.43 -21.04
CA GLU A 114 -6.87 -13.38 -20.40
C GLU A 114 -8.30 -12.81 -20.34
N LYS A 115 -8.47 -11.53 -19.97
CA LYS A 115 -9.79 -10.89 -19.95
C LYS A 115 -10.41 -10.81 -21.35
N ARG A 116 -9.64 -10.45 -22.37
CA ARG A 116 -10.13 -10.39 -23.76
C ARG A 116 -10.59 -11.76 -24.26
N GLN A 117 -9.87 -12.82 -23.90
CA GLN A 117 -10.24 -14.19 -24.25
C GLN A 117 -11.57 -14.57 -23.57
N ALA A 118 -11.69 -14.35 -22.26
CA ALA A 118 -12.93 -14.64 -21.54
C ALA A 118 -14.14 -13.85 -22.09
N ASP A 119 -13.95 -12.57 -22.43
CA ASP A 119 -15.02 -11.74 -23.03
C ASP A 119 -15.41 -12.24 -24.43
N ALA A 120 -14.46 -12.77 -25.22
CA ALA A 120 -14.73 -13.36 -26.53
C ALA A 120 -15.48 -14.70 -26.40
N GLU A 121 -15.01 -15.60 -25.54
CA GLU A 121 -15.67 -16.88 -25.25
C GLU A 121 -17.11 -16.68 -24.77
N LYS A 122 -17.35 -15.69 -23.90
CA LYS A 122 -18.69 -15.35 -23.43
C LYS A 122 -19.61 -14.87 -24.56
N ARG A 123 -19.08 -14.06 -25.48
CA ARG A 123 -19.81 -13.60 -26.66
C ARG A 123 -20.12 -14.74 -27.62
N GLU A 124 -19.19 -15.67 -27.81
CA GLU A 124 -19.40 -16.84 -28.64
C GLU A 124 -20.45 -17.78 -28.03
N ALA A 125 -20.38 -18.02 -26.72
CA ALA A 125 -21.40 -18.79 -26.02
C ALA A 125 -22.79 -18.16 -26.12
N GLU A 126 -22.91 -16.84 -25.90
CA GLU A 126 -24.18 -16.10 -26.06
C GLU A 126 -24.69 -16.14 -27.51
N ALA A 127 -23.81 -16.13 -28.50
CA ALA A 127 -24.20 -16.27 -29.91
C ALA A 127 -24.66 -17.69 -30.24
N GLN A 128 -24.01 -18.72 -29.67
CA GLN A 128 -24.39 -20.12 -29.84
C GLN A 128 -25.74 -20.43 -29.19
N THR A 129 -25.99 -19.91 -27.97
CA THR A 129 -27.31 -20.07 -27.32
C THR A 129 -28.42 -19.40 -28.13
N ARG A 130 -28.18 -18.18 -28.63
CA ARG A 130 -29.17 -17.48 -29.49
C ARG A 130 -29.47 -18.22 -30.79
N ARG A 131 -28.47 -18.87 -31.39
CA ARG A 131 -28.66 -19.70 -32.59
C ARG A 131 -29.45 -20.97 -32.29
N ALA A 132 -29.12 -21.66 -31.19
CA ALA A 132 -29.85 -22.85 -30.76
C ALA A 132 -31.32 -22.56 -30.40
N GLU A 133 -31.62 -21.40 -29.81
CA GLU A 133 -32.99 -20.94 -29.56
C GLU A 133 -33.75 -20.60 -30.85
N ALA A 134 -33.06 -20.10 -31.89
CA ALA A 134 -33.67 -19.80 -33.18
C ALA A 134 -33.98 -21.04 -34.03
N ASP A 135 -33.24 -22.14 -33.85
CA ASP A 135 -33.42 -23.41 -34.55
C ASP A 135 -34.35 -24.40 -33.81
N ALA A 136 -34.92 -24.01 -32.66
CA ALA A 136 -35.86 -24.86 -31.92
C ALA A 136 -37.23 -24.93 -32.64
N PRO A 137 -37.77 -26.13 -32.96
CA PRO A 137 -39.04 -26.26 -33.66
C PRO A 137 -40.20 -25.81 -32.77
N SER A 138 -41.12 -25.06 -33.38
CA SER A 138 -42.30 -24.45 -32.74
C SER A 138 -43.44 -25.42 -32.48
#